data_AF-A0A956J0P8-F1
#
_entry.id   AF-A0A956J0P8-F1
#
_cell.length_a   1.000
_cell.length_b   1.000
_cell.length_c   1.000
_cell.angle_alpha   90.00
_cell.angle_beta   90.00
_cell.angle_gamma   90.00
#
_symmetry.space_group_name_H-M   'P 1'
#
loop_
_entity.id
_entity.type
_entity.pdbx_description
1 polymer ?
#
loop_
_entity_poly.entity_id
_entity_poly.type
_entity_poly.pdbx_seq_one_letter_code
_entity_poly.pdbx_strand_id
1 'polypeptide(L)'
;MALTIGETTQQLQRALRDYIEATYHVSHRTLVDQRSALLDQIGVIHQRPYLESTPRYKAGKKFADLGLPAAVRDIFAAVSAPKGDLGLLIHDPPYQHQALSTQFSIVDGCSLVVMTGTGSGKTECFLLPILGKLAIEAKAKGREFGETNAVRAMVLYPMNALVNDQLGRLRLLFGDSRIVHRFVGWSGRPARFARYTSRTLYPGVRDKEKDQDRLKPIGKYYVKALELAAGPASPEQAAAAHLVDELKKRGKWPAKPDLAAWYGKGRWLDKNGDFKRCVTLPDDPELVTRHEVHAAPPDVLVTNYSMLEYMLMRPLERPIFDRTREWLEKNPEERFLLVIDEAHLYRGAQGAEVALLIR
;
A
#
# COMPACT_ATOMS: atom_id res chain seq x y z
N MET A 1 -18.98 7.87 -29.14
CA MET A 1 -17.65 8.10 -29.75
C MET A 1 -16.71 8.59 -28.67
N ALA A 2 -15.43 8.20 -28.70
CA ALA A 2 -14.43 8.75 -27.79
C ALA A 2 -14.15 10.21 -28.18
N LEU A 3 -14.04 11.10 -27.20
CA LEU A 3 -13.68 12.50 -27.43
C LEU A 3 -12.23 12.59 -27.91
N THR A 4 -11.96 13.52 -28.82
CA THR A 4 -10.60 13.92 -29.17
C THR A 4 -9.94 14.63 -27.98
N ILE A 5 -8.61 14.72 -27.98
CA ILE A 5 -7.84 15.44 -26.96
C ILE A 5 -8.32 16.89 -26.81
N GLY A 6 -8.61 17.55 -27.94
CA GLY A 6 -9.14 18.92 -27.95
C GLY A 6 -10.51 19.01 -27.29
N GLU A 7 -11.44 18.11 -27.63
CA GLU A 7 -12.77 18.07 -27.04
C GLU A 7 -12.73 17.73 -25.54
N THR A 8 -11.89 16.77 -25.12
CA THR A 8 -11.68 16.46 -23.71
C THR A 8 -11.14 17.66 -22.94
N THR A 9 -10.16 18.38 -23.49
CA THR A 9 -9.59 19.57 -22.85
C THR A 9 -10.64 20.66 -22.68
N GLN A 10 -11.43 20.94 -23.73
CA GLN A 10 -12.53 21.92 -23.66
C GLN A 10 -13.62 21.50 -22.68
N GLN A 11 -13.91 20.20 -22.56
CA GLN A 11 -14.90 19.69 -21.61
C GLN A 11 -14.41 19.85 -20.17
N LEU A 12 -13.14 19.52 -19.89
CA LEU A 12 -12.54 19.69 -18.57
C LEU A 12 -12.49 21.18 -18.16
N GLN A 13 -12.12 22.06 -19.10
CA GLN A 13 -12.15 23.52 -18.87
C GLN A 13 -13.57 23.99 -18.53
N ARG A 14 -14.58 23.59 -19.30
CA ARG A 14 -15.98 23.93 -19.05
C ARG A 14 -16.46 23.40 -17.70
N ALA A 15 -16.19 22.14 -17.40
CA ALA A 15 -16.57 21.53 -16.12
C ALA A 15 -15.94 22.26 -14.91
N LEU A 16 -14.67 22.65 -15.00
CA LEU A 16 -14.00 23.40 -13.93
C LEU A 16 -14.57 24.81 -13.78
N ARG A 17 -14.86 25.50 -14.89
CA ARG A 17 -15.55 26.79 -14.88
C ARG A 17 -16.91 26.67 -14.19
N ASP A 18 -17.75 25.77 -14.67
CA ASP A 18 -19.12 25.59 -14.16
C ASP A 18 -19.11 25.30 -12.66
N TYR A 19 -18.15 24.50 -12.20
CA TYR A 19 -17.94 24.23 -10.78
C TYR A 19 -17.59 25.49 -9.97
N ILE A 20 -16.65 26.31 -10.45
CA ILE A 20 -16.25 27.57 -9.78
C ILE A 20 -17.44 28.53 -9.73
N GLU A 21 -18.16 28.68 -10.85
CA GLU A 21 -19.30 29.60 -10.95
C GLU A 21 -20.49 29.17 -10.09
N ALA A 22 -20.75 27.87 -9.98
CA ALA A 22 -21.78 27.32 -9.10
C ALA A 22 -21.43 27.44 -7.62
N THR A 23 -20.14 27.46 -7.26
CA THR A 23 -19.71 27.59 -5.86
C THR A 23 -19.91 29.01 -5.33
N TYR A 24 -19.71 30.03 -6.17
CA TYR A 24 -19.77 31.44 -5.78
C TYR A 24 -20.79 32.21 -6.61
N HIS A 25 -21.99 32.38 -6.08
CA HIS A 25 -23.07 33.11 -6.74
C HIS A 25 -22.83 34.63 -6.65
N VAL A 26 -22.86 35.31 -7.80
CA VAL A 26 -22.71 36.77 -7.92
C VAL A 26 -23.95 37.32 -8.64
N SER A 27 -24.65 38.28 -8.04
CA SER A 27 -25.90 38.84 -8.58
C SER A 27 -25.67 39.98 -9.58
N HIS A 28 -24.50 40.61 -9.56
CA HIS A 28 -24.20 41.76 -10.40
C HIS A 28 -23.68 41.32 -11.78
N ARG A 29 -24.45 41.60 -12.84
CA ARG A 29 -24.18 41.16 -14.22
C ARG A 29 -22.76 41.50 -14.70
N THR A 30 -22.31 42.74 -14.51
CA THR A 30 -20.96 43.15 -14.95
C THR A 30 -19.84 42.35 -14.28
N LEU A 31 -20.01 41.96 -13.01
CA LEU A 31 -19.02 41.14 -12.32
C LEU A 31 -19.03 39.69 -12.81
N VAL A 32 -20.20 39.17 -13.17
CA VAL A 32 -20.34 37.85 -13.81
C VAL A 32 -19.64 37.84 -15.17
N ASP A 33 -19.86 38.86 -15.99
CA ASP A 33 -19.25 38.98 -17.31
C ASP A 33 -17.71 39.11 -17.20
N GLN A 34 -17.22 39.93 -16.26
CA GLN A 34 -15.78 40.07 -15.99
C GLN A 34 -15.14 38.77 -15.48
N ARG A 35 -15.83 38.05 -14.59
CA ARG A 35 -15.37 36.75 -14.09
C ARG A 35 -15.29 35.73 -15.21
N SER A 36 -16.33 35.63 -16.03
CA SER A 36 -16.37 34.71 -17.19
C SER A 36 -15.20 34.98 -18.14
N ALA A 37 -14.94 36.25 -18.46
CA ALA A 37 -13.80 36.65 -19.28
C ALA A 37 -12.45 36.26 -18.65
N LEU A 38 -12.27 36.45 -17.33
CA LEU A 38 -11.06 36.03 -16.62
C LEU A 38 -10.88 34.51 -16.62
N LEU A 39 -11.93 33.73 -16.38
CA LEU A 39 -11.86 32.27 -16.38
C LEU A 39 -11.61 31.69 -17.78
N ASP A 40 -11.83 32.45 -18.85
CA ASP A 40 -11.52 32.05 -20.24
C ASP A 40 -10.07 32.33 -20.62
N GLN A 41 -9.34 33.10 -19.82
CA GLN A 41 -7.94 33.39 -20.09
C GLN A 41 -7.06 32.18 -19.78
N ILE A 42 -6.19 31.84 -20.73
CA ILE A 42 -5.12 30.85 -20.55
C ILE A 42 -4.22 31.34 -19.43
N GLY A 43 -3.92 30.46 -18.48
CA GLY A 43 -3.12 30.74 -17.29
C GLY A 43 -3.92 31.04 -16.02
N VAL A 44 -5.24 31.26 -16.13
CA VAL A 44 -6.08 31.51 -14.95
C VAL A 44 -6.54 30.20 -14.32
N ILE A 45 -7.36 29.41 -15.03
CA ILE A 45 -7.82 28.10 -14.56
C ILE A 45 -7.42 26.93 -15.47
N HIS A 46 -6.89 27.23 -16.66
CA HIS A 46 -6.47 26.22 -17.61
C HIS A 46 -5.23 26.69 -18.38
N GLN A 47 -4.47 25.73 -18.91
CA GLN A 47 -3.31 25.97 -19.77
C GLN A 47 -3.58 25.36 -21.16
N ARG A 48 -2.76 25.72 -22.15
CA ARG A 48 -2.77 24.98 -23.42
C ARG A 48 -2.43 23.51 -23.15
N PRO A 49 -3.16 22.54 -23.73
CA PRO A 49 -2.86 21.14 -23.52
C PRO A 49 -1.43 20.85 -24.00
N TYR A 50 -0.60 20.38 -23.08
CA TYR A 50 0.76 19.96 -23.39
C TYR A 50 0.76 18.44 -23.58
N LEU A 51 1.07 18.01 -24.80
CA LEU A 51 1.20 16.60 -25.14
C LEU A 51 2.67 16.23 -25.16
N GLU A 52 3.08 15.48 -24.15
CA GLU A 52 4.41 14.92 -24.06
C GLU A 52 4.34 13.41 -24.27
N SER A 53 5.17 12.87 -25.17
CA SER A 53 5.42 11.44 -25.19
C SER A 53 6.37 11.12 -24.04
N THR A 54 5.94 10.29 -23.10
CA THR A 54 6.84 9.85 -22.02
C THR A 54 7.91 8.93 -22.60
N PRO A 55 9.20 9.33 -22.57
CA PRO A 55 10.27 8.46 -23.04
C PRO A 55 10.27 7.17 -22.23
N ARG A 56 10.45 6.03 -22.90
CA ARG A 56 10.55 4.73 -22.22
C ARG A 56 11.83 4.72 -21.38
N TYR A 57 11.70 4.40 -20.10
CA TYR A 57 12.87 4.23 -19.23
C TYR A 57 13.76 3.10 -19.76
N LYS A 58 15.07 3.28 -19.67
CA LYS A 58 16.06 2.29 -20.11
C LYS A 58 15.87 0.97 -19.35
N ALA A 59 15.80 -0.15 -20.08
CA ALA A 59 15.78 -1.47 -19.48
C ALA A 59 17.11 -1.77 -18.76
N GLY A 60 17.03 -2.43 -17.62
CA GLY A 60 18.17 -2.89 -16.82
C GLY A 60 18.65 -4.27 -17.22
N LYS A 61 19.50 -4.86 -16.37
CA LYS A 61 19.87 -6.28 -16.46
C LYS A 61 18.73 -7.15 -15.93
N LYS A 62 18.69 -8.41 -16.37
CA LYS A 62 17.74 -9.39 -15.83
C LYS A 62 18.06 -9.71 -14.38
N PHE A 63 17.07 -10.12 -13.59
CA PHE A 63 17.29 -10.49 -12.18
C PHE A 63 18.32 -11.62 -12.01
N ALA A 64 18.44 -12.52 -12.99
CA ALA A 64 19.45 -13.58 -13.00
C ALA A 64 20.89 -13.06 -13.02
N ASP A 65 21.11 -11.88 -13.60
CA ASP A 65 22.43 -11.28 -13.85
C ASP A 65 22.81 -10.21 -12.80
N LEU A 66 21.99 -10.03 -11.76
CA LEU A 66 22.19 -9.02 -10.71
C LEU A 66 22.95 -9.55 -9.48
N GLY A 67 23.34 -10.83 -9.46
CA GLY A 67 24.03 -11.43 -8.30
C GLY A 67 23.13 -11.65 -7.08
N LEU A 68 21.81 -11.72 -7.29
CA LEU A 68 20.84 -11.85 -6.19
C LEU A 68 20.90 -13.24 -5.52
N PRO A 69 20.70 -13.32 -4.19
CA PRO A 69 20.60 -14.59 -3.48
C PRO A 69 19.50 -15.50 -4.06
N ALA A 70 19.66 -16.82 -3.89
CA ALA A 70 18.74 -17.81 -4.45
C ALA A 70 17.27 -17.60 -4.03
N ALA A 71 17.03 -17.22 -2.77
CA ALA A 71 15.69 -16.93 -2.26
C ALA A 71 15.02 -15.76 -3.01
N VAL A 72 15.79 -14.72 -3.31
CA VAL A 72 15.32 -13.54 -4.04
C VAL A 72 15.06 -13.88 -5.51
N ARG A 73 15.94 -14.66 -6.14
CA ARG A 73 15.73 -15.10 -7.53
C ARG A 73 14.47 -15.97 -7.66
N ASP A 74 14.26 -16.90 -6.73
CA ASP A 74 13.08 -17.77 -6.73
C ASP A 74 11.79 -16.96 -6.57
N ILE A 75 11.76 -16.00 -5.64
CA ILE A 75 10.55 -15.21 -5.40
C ILE A 75 10.27 -14.23 -6.56
N PHE A 76 11.30 -13.60 -7.13
CA PHE A 76 11.12 -12.70 -8.29
C PHE A 76 10.69 -13.49 -9.53
N ALA A 77 11.31 -14.64 -9.81
CA ALA A 77 10.94 -15.48 -10.95
C ALA A 77 9.47 -15.94 -10.86
N ALA A 78 8.96 -16.22 -9.66
CA ALA A 78 7.57 -16.63 -9.46
C ALA A 78 6.55 -15.58 -9.94
N VAL A 79 6.90 -14.29 -9.88
CA VAL A 79 5.99 -13.18 -10.21
C VAL A 79 6.42 -12.36 -11.44
N SER A 80 7.49 -12.78 -12.12
CA SER A 80 8.00 -12.21 -13.38
C SER A 80 7.39 -12.82 -14.65
N ALA A 81 6.44 -13.74 -14.49
CA ALA A 81 5.65 -14.31 -15.59
C ALA A 81 4.19 -14.50 -15.16
N PRO A 82 3.22 -14.39 -16.07
CA PRO A 82 1.84 -14.77 -15.79
C PRO A 82 1.71 -16.26 -15.44
N LYS A 83 0.76 -16.62 -14.57
CA LYS A 83 0.45 -18.01 -14.22
C LYS A 83 -1.04 -18.18 -13.94
N GLY A 84 -1.74 -18.90 -14.82
CA GLY A 84 -3.20 -19.02 -14.76
C GLY A 84 -3.84 -17.63 -14.87
N ASP A 85 -4.74 -17.30 -13.94
CA ASP A 85 -5.41 -15.98 -13.89
C ASP A 85 -4.54 -14.87 -13.25
N LEU A 86 -3.36 -15.22 -12.72
CA LEU A 86 -2.45 -14.26 -12.10
C LEU A 86 -1.56 -13.62 -13.17
N GLY A 87 -1.68 -12.31 -13.30
CA GLY A 87 -0.86 -11.51 -14.21
C GLY A 87 0.59 -11.37 -13.80
N LEU A 88 1.35 -10.66 -14.64
CA LEU A 88 2.69 -10.20 -14.35
C LEU A 88 2.66 -9.16 -13.22
N LEU A 89 3.47 -9.31 -12.18
CA LEU A 89 3.58 -8.30 -11.12
C LEU A 89 4.86 -7.48 -11.21
N ILE A 90 5.99 -8.09 -11.54
CA ILE A 90 7.27 -7.40 -11.71
C ILE A 90 7.81 -7.69 -13.10
N HIS A 91 8.50 -6.73 -13.71
CA HIS A 91 9.08 -6.91 -15.04
C HIS A 91 10.50 -7.46 -14.95
N ASP A 92 10.84 -8.41 -15.83
CA ASP A 92 12.20 -8.92 -16.01
C ASP A 92 12.57 -8.86 -17.52
N PRO A 93 13.54 -8.02 -17.94
CA PRO A 93 14.33 -7.12 -17.10
C PRO A 93 13.49 -5.96 -16.54
N PRO A 94 13.74 -5.52 -15.29
CA PRO A 94 13.17 -4.29 -14.75
C PRO A 94 13.82 -3.07 -15.40
N TYR A 95 13.34 -1.85 -15.11
CA TYR A 95 14.05 -0.64 -15.54
C TYR A 95 15.42 -0.52 -14.87
N GLN A 96 16.36 0.19 -15.49
CA GLN A 96 17.74 0.28 -15.03
C GLN A 96 17.83 0.76 -13.58
N HIS A 97 17.06 1.77 -13.19
CA HIS A 97 17.04 2.30 -11.81
C HIS A 97 16.47 1.30 -10.79
N GLN A 98 15.54 0.43 -11.21
CA GLN A 98 14.98 -0.65 -10.39
C GLN A 98 15.99 -1.81 -10.23
N ALA A 99 16.68 -2.19 -11.31
CA ALA A 99 17.77 -3.18 -11.26
C ALA A 99 18.91 -2.70 -10.36
N LEU A 100 19.37 -1.46 -10.53
CA LEU A 100 20.45 -0.88 -9.73
C LEU A 100 20.07 -0.77 -8.25
N SER A 101 18.87 -0.28 -7.92
CA SER A 101 18.42 -0.18 -6.53
C SER A 101 18.30 -1.57 -5.87
N THR A 102 17.78 -2.56 -6.59
CA THR A 102 17.71 -3.95 -6.12
C THR A 102 19.10 -4.50 -5.85
N GLN A 103 20.04 -4.36 -6.79
CA GLN A 103 21.42 -4.82 -6.65
C GLN A 103 22.13 -4.11 -5.49
N PHE A 104 22.16 -2.78 -5.50
CA PHE A 104 22.88 -1.99 -4.51
C PHE A 104 22.33 -2.21 -3.09
N SER A 105 21.02 -2.41 -2.94
CA SER A 105 20.43 -2.65 -1.62
C SER A 105 20.66 -4.09 -1.14
N ILE A 106 20.41 -5.10 -1.97
CA ILE A 106 20.41 -6.51 -1.56
C ILE A 106 21.83 -7.11 -1.58
N VAL A 107 22.63 -6.78 -2.59
CA VAL A 107 23.96 -7.38 -2.81
C VAL A 107 25.03 -6.54 -2.12
N ASP A 108 25.03 -5.23 -2.37
CA ASP A 108 26.10 -4.34 -1.90
C ASP A 108 25.80 -3.75 -0.51
N GLY A 109 24.57 -3.91 -0.02
CA GLY A 109 24.15 -3.43 1.30
C GLY A 109 24.19 -1.90 1.46
N CYS A 110 24.00 -1.14 0.37
CA CYS A 110 24.06 0.32 0.38
C CYS A 110 22.73 0.96 0.80
N SER A 111 22.84 2.10 1.48
CA SER A 111 21.74 3.08 1.60
C SER A 111 21.59 3.86 0.30
N LEU A 112 20.35 4.10 -0.14
CA LEU A 112 20.08 4.62 -1.48
C LEU A 112 19.34 5.96 -1.45
N VAL A 113 19.72 6.84 -2.38
CA VAL A 113 18.92 8.01 -2.78
C VAL A 113 18.53 7.80 -4.24
N VAL A 114 17.24 7.58 -4.48
CA VAL A 114 16.71 7.32 -5.82
C VAL A 114 16.06 8.60 -6.36
N MET A 115 16.65 9.18 -7.41
CA MET A 115 16.14 10.38 -8.07
C MET A 115 15.60 10.02 -9.45
N THR A 116 14.28 10.00 -9.59
CA THR A 116 13.59 9.63 -10.84
C THR A 116 12.30 10.45 -10.99
N GLY A 117 11.84 10.68 -12.21
CA GLY A 117 10.56 11.38 -12.46
C GLY A 117 9.33 10.62 -11.95
N THR A 118 8.21 11.33 -11.82
CA THR A 118 6.91 10.72 -11.50
C THR A 118 6.51 9.70 -12.56
N GLY A 119 5.92 8.58 -12.14
CA GLY A 119 5.53 7.50 -13.06
C GLY A 119 6.69 6.65 -13.60
N SER A 120 7.92 6.88 -13.13
CA SER A 120 9.11 6.08 -13.50
C SER A 120 9.09 4.63 -13.05
N GLY A 121 8.22 4.29 -12.10
CA GLY A 121 8.31 3.02 -11.39
C GLY A 121 9.23 3.06 -10.17
N LYS A 122 9.45 4.25 -9.58
CA LYS A 122 10.18 4.42 -8.30
C LYS A 122 9.72 3.48 -7.19
N THR A 123 8.43 3.11 -7.18
CA THR A 123 7.86 2.19 -6.19
C THR A 123 8.61 0.86 -6.15
N GLU A 124 9.01 0.33 -7.31
CA GLU A 124 9.76 -0.93 -7.37
C GLU A 124 11.19 -0.80 -6.83
N CYS A 125 11.75 0.42 -6.79
CA CYS A 125 13.10 0.63 -6.27
C CYS A 125 13.21 0.43 -4.75
N PHE A 126 12.09 0.39 -4.03
CA PHE A 126 12.07 0.01 -2.62
C PHE A 126 11.25 -1.25 -2.37
N LEU A 127 10.20 -1.55 -3.16
CA LEU A 127 9.43 -2.78 -2.98
C LEU A 127 10.25 -4.04 -3.31
N LEU A 128 11.07 -4.01 -4.36
CA LEU A 128 11.94 -5.15 -4.70
C LEU A 128 12.99 -5.40 -3.61
N PRO A 129 13.73 -4.39 -3.11
CA PRO A 129 14.56 -4.56 -1.90
C PRO A 129 13.82 -5.09 -0.68
N ILE A 130 12.63 -4.56 -0.35
CA ILE A 130 11.82 -5.03 0.78
C ILE A 130 11.48 -6.52 0.60
N LEU A 131 10.91 -6.90 -0.54
CA LEU A 131 10.54 -8.29 -0.81
C LEU A 131 11.76 -9.21 -0.76
N GLY A 132 12.88 -8.79 -1.36
CA GLY A 132 14.13 -9.54 -1.35
C GLY A 132 14.69 -9.74 0.05
N LYS A 133 14.74 -8.69 0.88
CA LYS A 133 15.15 -8.78 2.29
C LYS A 133 14.29 -9.79 3.05
N LEU A 134 12.96 -9.68 2.95
CA LEU A 134 12.05 -10.60 3.63
C LEU A 134 12.23 -12.04 3.16
N ALA A 135 12.44 -12.25 1.86
CA ALA A 135 12.66 -13.57 1.30
C ALA A 135 13.98 -14.20 1.79
N ILE A 136 15.05 -13.41 1.91
CA ILE A 136 16.33 -13.87 2.46
C ILE A 136 16.15 -14.35 3.89
N GLU A 137 15.57 -13.51 4.76
CA GLU A 137 15.36 -13.84 6.17
C GLU A 137 14.42 -15.04 6.33
N ALA A 138 13.26 -15.03 5.67
CA ALA A 138 12.29 -16.11 5.76
C ALA A 138 12.86 -17.46 5.29
N LYS A 139 13.69 -17.46 4.23
CA LYS A 139 14.34 -18.69 3.75
C LYS A 139 15.44 -19.17 4.69
N ALA A 140 16.21 -18.26 5.30
CA ALA A 140 17.32 -18.60 6.18
C ALA A 140 16.86 -19.02 7.58
N LYS A 141 15.84 -18.35 8.13
CA LYS A 141 15.35 -18.51 9.51
C LYS A 141 14.14 -19.42 9.63
N GLY A 142 13.44 -19.70 8.53
CA GLY A 142 12.30 -20.61 8.51
C GLY A 142 11.22 -20.21 9.52
N ARG A 143 10.85 -21.13 10.41
CA ARG A 143 9.79 -20.91 11.43
C ARG A 143 10.07 -19.75 12.37
N GLU A 144 11.34 -19.45 12.67
CA GLU A 144 11.71 -18.32 13.53
C GLU A 144 11.25 -16.98 12.94
N PHE A 145 11.30 -16.81 11.60
CA PHE A 145 10.71 -15.65 10.93
C PHE A 145 9.21 -15.57 11.18
N GLY A 146 8.53 -16.71 11.11
CA GLY A 146 7.09 -16.82 11.27
C GLY A 146 6.62 -16.49 12.68
N GLU A 147 7.36 -16.93 13.68
CA GLU A 147 7.07 -16.73 15.10
C GLU A 147 7.48 -15.34 15.59
N THR A 148 8.44 -14.70 14.92
CA THR A 148 8.92 -13.35 15.27
C THR A 148 8.13 -12.26 14.56
N ASN A 149 7.16 -11.68 15.27
CA ASN A 149 6.40 -10.52 14.81
C ASN A 149 7.18 -9.21 15.08
N ALA A 150 7.72 -8.60 14.03
CA ALA A 150 8.54 -7.38 14.10
C ALA A 150 8.44 -6.59 12.79
N VAL A 151 8.63 -5.27 12.86
CA VAL A 151 8.69 -4.42 11.67
C VAL A 151 10.09 -4.52 11.07
N ARG A 152 10.20 -5.20 9.93
CA ARG A 152 11.47 -5.41 9.20
C ARG A 152 11.74 -4.30 8.20
N ALA A 153 10.67 -3.70 7.66
CA ALA A 153 10.71 -2.54 6.80
C ALA A 153 9.60 -1.53 7.16
N MET A 154 9.93 -0.24 7.11
CA MET A 154 8.97 0.84 7.28
C MET A 154 9.01 1.79 6.08
N VAL A 155 7.84 2.14 5.55
CA VAL A 155 7.69 3.11 4.46
C VAL A 155 6.98 4.35 4.97
N LEU A 156 7.68 5.48 4.94
CA LEU A 156 7.20 6.80 5.31
C LEU A 156 6.77 7.57 4.07
N TYR A 157 5.50 7.95 4.05
CA TYR A 157 4.95 8.86 3.06
C TYR A 157 4.69 10.23 3.69
N PRO A 158 4.76 11.32 2.93
CA PRO A 158 4.44 12.65 3.46
C PRO A 158 2.94 12.86 3.64
N MET A 159 2.09 12.13 2.90
CA MET A 159 0.64 12.33 2.93
C MET A 159 -0.14 11.02 2.92
N ASN A 160 -1.31 11.03 3.58
CA ASN A 160 -2.24 9.90 3.61
C ASN A 160 -2.76 9.48 2.23
N ALA A 161 -2.84 10.40 1.26
CA ALA A 161 -3.27 10.09 -0.10
C ALA A 161 -2.31 9.10 -0.76
N LEU A 162 -1.00 9.42 -0.71
CA LEU A 162 0.07 8.58 -1.26
C LEU A 162 0.11 7.21 -0.61
N VAL A 163 -0.10 7.13 0.70
CA VAL A 163 -0.22 5.84 1.41
C VAL A 163 -1.31 4.95 0.78
N ASN A 164 -2.48 5.51 0.47
CA ASN A 164 -3.58 4.72 -0.08
C ASN A 164 -3.34 4.32 -1.54
N ASP A 165 -2.61 5.15 -2.30
CA ASP A 165 -2.23 4.83 -3.67
C ASP A 165 -1.22 3.68 -3.71
N GLN A 166 -0.29 3.63 -2.75
CA GLN A 166 0.74 2.59 -2.69
C GLN A 166 0.29 1.32 -1.96
N LEU A 167 -0.73 1.41 -1.09
CA LEU A 167 -1.34 0.24 -0.45
C LEU A 167 -1.85 -0.78 -1.49
N GLY A 168 -2.38 -0.29 -2.63
CA GLY A 168 -2.83 -1.17 -3.70
C GLY A 168 -1.70 -2.02 -4.28
N ARG A 169 -0.49 -1.45 -4.41
CA ARG A 169 0.67 -2.20 -4.89
C ARG A 169 1.12 -3.26 -3.89
N LEU A 170 1.12 -2.95 -2.58
CA LEU A 170 1.43 -3.93 -1.54
C LEU A 170 0.42 -5.08 -1.51
N ARG A 171 -0.88 -4.79 -1.66
CA ARG A 171 -1.92 -5.82 -1.75
C ARG A 171 -1.72 -6.75 -2.93
N LEU A 172 -1.38 -6.21 -4.10
CA LEU A 172 -1.10 -7.01 -5.28
C LEU A 172 0.15 -7.86 -5.10
N LEU A 173 1.21 -7.34 -4.47
CA LEU A 173 2.46 -8.06 -4.30
C LEU A 173 2.40 -9.11 -3.18
N PHE A 174 2.12 -8.68 -1.96
CA PHE A 174 2.11 -9.55 -0.78
C PHE A 174 0.84 -10.40 -0.65
N GLY A 175 -0.24 -10.03 -1.36
CA GLY A 175 -1.45 -10.83 -1.46
C GLY A 175 -1.48 -11.84 -2.60
N ASP A 176 -0.48 -11.84 -3.50
CA ASP A 176 -0.41 -12.82 -4.58
C ASP A 176 -0.12 -14.21 -4.02
N SER A 177 -0.91 -15.21 -4.43
CA SER A 177 -0.80 -16.57 -3.90
C SER A 177 0.58 -17.20 -4.16
N ARG A 178 1.30 -16.79 -5.20
CA ARG A 178 2.66 -17.25 -5.49
C ARG A 178 3.64 -16.75 -4.44
N ILE A 179 3.45 -15.53 -3.94
CA ILE A 179 4.25 -14.95 -2.86
C ILE A 179 3.85 -15.57 -1.52
N VAL A 180 2.54 -15.59 -1.23
CA VAL A 180 1.99 -16.17 0.02
C VAL A 180 2.44 -17.61 0.20
N HIS A 181 2.28 -18.48 -0.81
CA HIS A 181 2.66 -19.89 -0.71
C HIS A 181 4.17 -20.08 -0.48
N ARG A 182 5.03 -19.22 -1.02
CA ARG A 182 6.49 -19.29 -0.79
C ARG A 182 6.82 -18.96 0.65
N PHE A 183 6.29 -17.85 1.17
CA PHE A 183 6.50 -17.46 2.57
C PHE A 183 5.91 -18.51 3.52
N VAL A 184 4.67 -18.97 3.31
CA VAL A 184 4.07 -20.04 4.13
C VAL A 184 4.93 -21.31 4.09
N GLY A 185 5.43 -21.69 2.91
CA GLY A 185 6.32 -22.85 2.76
C GLY A 185 7.67 -22.71 3.46
N TRP A 186 8.19 -21.49 3.63
CA TRP A 186 9.46 -21.25 4.33
C TRP A 186 9.27 -21.05 5.83
N SER A 187 8.31 -20.21 6.23
CA SER A 187 8.20 -19.69 7.60
C SER A 187 6.91 -20.06 8.30
N GLY A 188 5.95 -20.69 7.62
CA GLY A 188 4.69 -21.10 8.20
C GLY A 188 3.60 -20.03 8.27
N ARG A 189 3.87 -18.83 7.76
CA ARG A 189 2.88 -17.75 7.56
C ARG A 189 3.29 -16.89 6.35
N PRO A 190 2.40 -16.10 5.74
CA PRO A 190 2.80 -15.10 4.76
C PRO A 190 3.67 -14.01 5.39
N ALA A 191 4.41 -13.29 4.54
CA ALA A 191 4.91 -11.97 4.88
C ALA A 191 3.73 -11.02 5.08
N ARG A 192 3.74 -10.28 6.19
CA ARG A 192 2.65 -9.41 6.62
C ARG A 192 2.99 -7.96 6.35
N PHE A 193 1.99 -7.20 5.90
CA PHE A 193 2.07 -5.76 5.80
C PHE A 193 0.87 -5.10 6.47
N ALA A 194 1.04 -3.86 6.91
CA ALA A 194 -0.06 -3.05 7.39
C ALA A 194 0.13 -1.60 7.01
N ARG A 195 -1.00 -0.92 6.80
CA ARG A 195 -1.06 0.53 6.83
C ARG A 195 -1.38 0.96 8.26
N TYR A 196 -0.61 1.92 8.79
CA TYR A 196 -0.86 2.53 10.08
C TYR A 196 -0.89 4.05 9.97
N THR A 197 -2.08 4.62 9.86
CA THR A 197 -2.35 6.05 9.68
C THR A 197 -3.60 6.47 10.45
N SER A 198 -3.99 7.74 10.37
CA SER A 198 -5.26 8.23 10.92
C SER A 198 -6.49 7.53 10.31
N ARG A 199 -6.36 6.95 9.11
CA ARG A 199 -7.43 6.17 8.44
C ARG A 199 -7.41 4.68 8.78
N THR A 200 -6.44 4.20 9.56
CA THR A 200 -6.39 2.79 9.98
C THR A 200 -7.50 2.54 10.97
N LEU A 201 -8.26 1.48 10.74
CA LEU A 201 -9.50 1.25 11.46
C LEU A 201 -9.22 1.12 12.95
N TYR A 202 -10.08 1.77 13.73
CA TYR A 202 -10.15 1.68 15.18
C TYR A 202 -8.95 2.29 15.95
N PRO A 203 -9.00 3.58 16.31
CA PRO A 203 -8.10 4.14 17.34
C PRO A 203 -8.53 3.75 18.76
N GLY A 204 -7.55 3.40 19.60
CA GLY A 204 -7.72 3.19 21.05
C GLY A 204 -7.72 1.71 21.47
N VAL A 205 -8.04 1.47 22.74
CA VAL A 205 -8.22 0.12 23.30
C VAL A 205 -9.47 -0.51 22.73
N ARG A 206 -9.37 -1.80 22.38
CA ARG A 206 -10.43 -2.54 21.71
C ARG A 206 -11.69 -2.69 22.58
N ASP A 207 -12.84 -2.43 22.00
CA ASP A 207 -14.14 -2.41 22.67
C ASP A 207 -15.22 -2.94 21.72
N LYS A 208 -16.09 -3.82 22.24
CA LYS A 208 -17.07 -4.56 21.42
C LYS A 208 -18.09 -3.63 20.74
N GLU A 209 -18.52 -2.57 21.41
CA GLU A 209 -19.57 -1.67 20.93
C GLU A 209 -18.99 -0.75 19.85
N LYS A 210 -17.80 -0.21 20.10
CA LYS A 210 -17.05 0.56 19.10
C LYS A 210 -16.65 -0.29 17.90
N ASP A 211 -16.24 -1.55 18.08
CA ASP A 211 -15.93 -2.48 16.99
C ASP A 211 -17.17 -2.71 16.11
N GLN A 212 -18.33 -2.92 16.73
CA GLN A 212 -19.59 -3.12 16.02
C GLN A 212 -19.99 -1.94 15.14
N ASP A 213 -19.76 -0.72 15.61
CA ASP A 213 -20.06 0.49 14.84
C ASP A 213 -19.00 0.76 13.77
N ARG A 214 -17.72 0.80 14.16
CA ARG A 214 -16.61 1.23 13.29
C ARG A 214 -16.25 0.23 12.19
N LEU A 215 -16.48 -1.06 12.41
CA LEU A 215 -16.21 -2.11 11.41
C LEU A 215 -17.44 -2.46 10.56
N LYS A 216 -18.61 -1.88 10.87
CA LYS A 216 -19.86 -2.04 10.10
C LYS A 216 -19.70 -1.77 8.60
N PRO A 217 -18.92 -0.76 8.13
CA PRO A 217 -18.71 -0.54 6.71
C PRO A 217 -18.03 -1.72 6.02
N ILE A 218 -17.15 -2.45 6.71
CA ILE A 218 -16.50 -3.64 6.15
C ILE A 218 -17.52 -4.75 5.89
N GLY A 219 -18.40 -4.99 6.86
CA GLY A 219 -19.50 -5.95 6.71
C GLY A 219 -20.46 -5.56 5.59
N LYS A 220 -20.88 -4.29 5.54
CA LYS A 220 -21.85 -3.79 4.55
C LYS A 220 -21.35 -3.81 3.12
N TYR A 221 -20.06 -3.52 2.91
CA TYR A 221 -19.49 -3.39 1.57
C TYR A 221 -18.82 -4.68 1.13
N TYR A 222 -17.76 -5.10 1.84
CA TYR A 222 -16.93 -6.20 1.39
C TYR A 222 -17.57 -7.57 1.66
N VAL A 223 -18.01 -7.81 2.89
CA VAL A 223 -18.59 -9.12 3.26
C VAL A 223 -19.89 -9.36 2.50
N LYS A 224 -20.77 -8.36 2.44
CA LYS A 224 -22.02 -8.46 1.67
C LYS A 224 -21.77 -8.71 0.18
N ALA A 225 -20.74 -8.09 -0.42
CA ALA A 225 -20.40 -8.35 -1.82
C ALA A 225 -19.90 -9.78 -2.04
N LEU A 226 -19.13 -10.35 -1.10
CA LEU A 226 -18.72 -11.76 -1.14
C LEU A 226 -19.91 -12.71 -0.97
N GLU A 227 -20.80 -12.43 -0.02
CA GLU A 227 -22.01 -13.24 0.21
C GLU A 227 -22.95 -13.21 -0.99
N LEU A 228 -23.09 -12.04 -1.63
CA LEU A 228 -23.86 -11.90 -2.85
C LEU A 228 -23.19 -12.68 -3.99
N ALA A 229 -21.89 -12.51 -4.23
CA ALA A 229 -21.17 -13.22 -5.29
C ALA A 229 -21.19 -14.76 -5.15
N ALA A 230 -21.32 -15.28 -3.92
CA ALA A 230 -21.40 -16.72 -3.64
C ALA A 230 -22.82 -17.31 -3.75
N GLY A 231 -23.84 -16.48 -4.00
CA GLY A 231 -25.23 -16.91 -4.12
C GLY A 231 -25.53 -17.69 -5.42
N PRO A 232 -26.78 -18.17 -5.59
CA PRO A 232 -27.23 -18.82 -6.82
C PRO A 232 -27.02 -17.94 -8.05
N ALA A 233 -26.77 -18.56 -9.21
CA ALA A 233 -26.47 -17.85 -10.44
C ALA A 233 -27.64 -16.93 -10.87
N SER A 234 -27.39 -15.62 -10.86
CA SER A 234 -28.24 -14.62 -11.49
C SER A 234 -27.39 -13.42 -11.96
N PRO A 235 -27.94 -12.51 -12.79
CA PRO A 235 -27.21 -11.33 -13.26
C PRO A 235 -26.62 -10.48 -12.13
N GLU A 236 -27.31 -10.39 -10.98
CA GLU A 236 -26.84 -9.61 -9.83
C GLU A 236 -25.59 -10.23 -9.17
N GLN A 237 -25.58 -11.55 -8.97
CA GLN A 237 -24.45 -12.27 -8.40
C GLN A 237 -23.25 -12.28 -9.34
N ALA A 238 -23.48 -12.39 -10.65
CA ALA A 238 -22.42 -12.26 -11.65
C ALA A 238 -21.79 -10.86 -11.62
N ALA A 239 -22.59 -9.80 -11.51
CA ALA A 239 -22.09 -8.43 -11.37
C ALA A 239 -21.31 -8.23 -10.07
N ALA A 240 -21.76 -8.81 -8.96
CA ALA A 240 -21.05 -8.78 -7.68
C ALA A 240 -19.70 -9.52 -7.75
N ALA A 241 -19.67 -10.72 -8.35
CA ALA A 241 -18.44 -11.48 -8.56
C ALA A 241 -17.43 -10.70 -9.42
N HIS A 242 -17.91 -10.11 -10.52
CA HIS A 242 -17.08 -9.28 -11.40
C HIS A 242 -16.53 -8.03 -10.67
N LEU A 243 -17.35 -7.36 -9.86
CA LEU A 243 -16.90 -6.22 -9.06
C LEU A 243 -15.82 -6.62 -8.06
N VAL A 244 -16.01 -7.73 -7.34
CA VAL A 244 -15.00 -8.25 -6.39
C VAL A 244 -13.69 -8.56 -7.11
N ASP A 245 -13.76 -9.23 -8.27
CA ASP A 245 -12.58 -9.56 -9.08
C ASP A 245 -11.84 -8.31 -9.57
N GLU A 246 -12.55 -7.32 -10.12
CA GLU A 246 -11.97 -6.04 -10.55
C GLU A 246 -11.29 -5.30 -9.40
N LEU A 247 -11.92 -5.26 -8.21
CA LEU A 247 -11.31 -4.63 -7.03
C LEU A 247 -10.06 -5.35 -6.57
N LYS A 248 -10.03 -6.69 -6.64
CA LYS A 248 -8.83 -7.49 -6.33
C LYS A 248 -7.72 -7.22 -7.34
N LYS A 249 -8.01 -7.26 -8.64
CA LYS A 249 -7.05 -6.98 -9.73
C LYS A 249 -6.44 -5.58 -9.65
N ARG A 250 -7.17 -4.59 -9.12
CA ARG A 250 -6.70 -3.21 -8.94
C ARG A 250 -6.02 -2.95 -7.58
N GLY A 251 -5.88 -3.97 -6.72
CA GLY A 251 -5.35 -3.81 -5.36
C GLY A 251 -6.25 -2.97 -4.44
N LYS A 252 -7.52 -2.76 -4.80
CA LYS A 252 -8.50 -1.99 -4.01
C LYS A 252 -9.25 -2.86 -3.00
N TRP A 253 -9.13 -4.18 -3.10
CA TRP A 253 -9.65 -5.14 -2.12
C TRP A 253 -8.62 -5.47 -1.03
N PRO A 254 -8.99 -5.60 0.26
CA PRO A 254 -8.07 -6.06 1.30
C PRO A 254 -7.45 -7.42 0.96
N ALA A 255 -6.14 -7.57 1.11
CA ALA A 255 -5.43 -8.83 0.93
C ALA A 255 -5.64 -9.72 2.16
N LYS A 256 -6.88 -10.15 2.35
CA LYS A 256 -7.35 -11.15 3.32
C LYS A 256 -7.90 -12.32 2.52
N PRO A 257 -7.27 -13.51 2.52
CA PRO A 257 -7.76 -14.66 1.75
C PRO A 257 -9.21 -15.01 2.08
N ASP A 258 -9.56 -14.99 3.37
CA ASP A 258 -10.93 -15.17 3.84
C ASP A 258 -11.39 -13.96 4.68
N LEU A 259 -11.71 -12.86 3.99
CA LEU A 259 -12.21 -11.64 4.60
C LEU A 259 -13.55 -11.85 5.35
N ALA A 260 -14.38 -12.80 4.91
CA ALA A 260 -15.66 -13.10 5.53
C ALA A 260 -15.47 -13.82 6.87
N ALA A 261 -14.58 -14.83 6.92
CA ALA A 261 -14.19 -15.48 8.17
C ALA A 261 -13.49 -14.50 9.12
N TRP A 262 -12.58 -13.67 8.59
CA TRP A 262 -11.92 -12.62 9.38
C TRP A 262 -12.95 -11.68 10.03
N TYR A 263 -13.93 -11.18 9.27
CA TYR A 263 -14.98 -10.33 9.82
C TYR A 263 -15.86 -11.07 10.85
N GLY A 264 -16.11 -12.36 10.60
CA GLY A 264 -16.83 -13.28 11.48
C GLY A 264 -18.33 -12.97 11.61
N LYS A 265 -19.07 -13.92 12.21
CA LYS A 265 -20.52 -13.82 12.47
C LYS A 265 -20.83 -14.04 13.96
N GLY A 266 -21.95 -13.48 14.41
CA GLY A 266 -22.43 -13.63 15.79
C GLY A 266 -21.66 -12.80 16.83
N ARG A 267 -21.41 -13.40 18.00
CA ARG A 267 -20.78 -12.72 19.15
C ARG A 267 -19.38 -12.20 18.81
N TRP A 268 -19.02 -11.02 19.33
CA TRP A 268 -17.69 -10.43 19.18
C TRP A 268 -16.63 -11.11 20.04
N LEU A 269 -17.04 -11.53 21.23
CA LEU A 269 -16.20 -12.21 22.21
C LEU A 269 -16.53 -13.71 22.25
N ASP A 270 -15.55 -14.51 22.61
CA ASP A 270 -15.74 -15.92 22.97
C ASP A 270 -16.23 -16.08 24.42
N LYS A 271 -16.15 -17.31 24.97
CA LYS A 271 -16.60 -17.60 26.34
C LYS A 271 -15.63 -17.08 27.40
N ASN A 272 -14.36 -16.86 27.05
CA ASN A 272 -13.31 -16.38 27.93
C ASN A 272 -13.23 -14.85 27.97
N GLY A 273 -13.97 -14.18 27.08
CA GLY A 273 -13.95 -12.72 26.94
C GLY A 273 -12.96 -12.24 25.90
N ASP A 274 -12.31 -13.14 25.17
CA ASP A 274 -11.37 -12.79 24.11
C ASP A 274 -12.10 -12.47 22.81
N PHE A 275 -11.57 -11.51 22.07
CA PHE A 275 -12.14 -11.19 20.76
C PHE A 275 -11.88 -12.31 19.76
N LYS A 276 -12.94 -12.78 19.12
CA LYS A 276 -12.86 -13.82 18.08
C LYS A 276 -13.15 -13.32 16.66
N ARG A 277 -13.66 -12.10 16.52
CA ARG A 277 -13.94 -11.45 15.23
C ARG A 277 -12.83 -10.47 14.90
N CYS A 278 -12.56 -10.22 13.63
CA CYS A 278 -11.57 -9.26 13.14
C CYS A 278 -10.20 -9.44 13.81
N VAL A 279 -9.80 -10.69 14.04
CA VAL A 279 -8.48 -11.08 14.54
C VAL A 279 -7.65 -11.64 13.39
N THR A 280 -6.34 -11.47 13.42
CA THR A 280 -5.43 -11.95 12.38
C THR A 280 -5.58 -13.46 12.20
N LEU A 281 -5.91 -13.89 10.98
CA LEU A 281 -5.93 -15.30 10.61
C LEU A 281 -4.52 -15.79 10.21
N PRO A 282 -4.25 -17.11 10.26
CA PRO A 282 -2.91 -17.64 9.97
C PRO A 282 -2.34 -17.20 8.62
N ASP A 283 -3.16 -17.24 7.58
CA ASP A 283 -2.77 -16.96 6.19
C ASP A 283 -3.00 -15.50 5.77
N ASP A 284 -3.23 -14.57 6.70
CA ASP A 284 -3.45 -13.16 6.38
C ASP A 284 -2.12 -12.43 6.09
N PRO A 285 -1.90 -11.92 4.85
CA PRO A 285 -0.80 -11.01 4.55
C PRO A 285 -1.11 -9.56 4.91
N GLU A 286 -2.37 -9.09 4.88
CA GLU A 286 -2.74 -7.73 5.30
C GLU A 286 -3.31 -7.69 6.71
N LEU A 287 -2.75 -6.82 7.56
CA LEU A 287 -3.38 -6.42 8.82
C LEU A 287 -4.16 -5.12 8.59
N VAL A 288 -5.47 -5.16 8.86
CA VAL A 288 -6.42 -4.10 8.44
C VAL A 288 -6.72 -3.12 9.57
N THR A 289 -6.56 -3.57 10.81
CA THR A 289 -6.93 -2.84 12.03
C THR A 289 -5.70 -2.55 12.90
N ARG A 290 -5.79 -1.52 13.75
CA ARG A 290 -4.67 -1.16 14.64
C ARG A 290 -4.34 -2.27 15.64
N HIS A 291 -5.34 -2.95 16.17
CA HIS A 291 -5.12 -4.01 17.18
C HIS A 291 -4.44 -5.24 16.59
N GLU A 292 -4.67 -5.57 15.31
CA GLU A 292 -3.89 -6.60 14.63
C GLU A 292 -2.41 -6.23 14.60
N VAL A 293 -2.10 -4.98 14.25
CA VAL A 293 -0.73 -4.44 14.24
C VAL A 293 -0.11 -4.43 15.64
N HIS A 294 -0.88 -4.10 16.68
CA HIS A 294 -0.40 -4.13 18.08
C HIS A 294 -0.12 -5.55 18.57
N ALA A 295 -1.01 -6.50 18.26
CA ALA A 295 -0.90 -7.89 18.71
C ALA A 295 0.20 -8.65 17.97
N ALA A 296 0.35 -8.40 16.67
CA ALA A 296 1.33 -9.02 15.79
C ALA A 296 1.88 -7.99 14.80
N PRO A 297 2.92 -7.23 15.17
CA PRO A 297 3.54 -6.25 14.28
C PRO A 297 3.86 -6.86 12.90
N PRO A 298 3.51 -6.17 11.79
CA PRO A 298 3.72 -6.66 10.43
C PRO A 298 5.20 -6.58 10.05
N ASP A 299 5.61 -7.38 9.06
CA ASP A 299 6.96 -7.30 8.49
C ASP A 299 7.19 -5.97 7.75
N VAL A 300 6.15 -5.45 7.09
CA VAL A 300 6.18 -4.14 6.40
C VAL A 300 5.15 -3.20 6.99
N LEU A 301 5.58 -2.07 7.54
CA LEU A 301 4.69 -1.03 8.07
C LEU A 301 4.70 0.19 7.15
N VAL A 302 3.52 0.58 6.66
CA VAL A 302 3.35 1.82 5.91
C VAL A 302 2.70 2.88 6.77
N THR A 303 3.35 4.03 6.92
CA THR A 303 2.84 5.13 7.73
C THR A 303 3.23 6.50 7.14
N ASN A 304 2.94 7.57 7.87
CA ASN A 304 3.43 8.91 7.58
C ASN A 304 4.13 9.47 8.82
N TYR A 305 4.92 10.54 8.64
CA TYR A 305 5.75 11.09 9.72
C TYR A 305 4.93 11.51 10.94
N SER A 306 3.79 12.19 10.76
CA SER A 306 2.93 12.61 11.88
C SER A 306 2.42 11.41 12.67
N MET A 307 2.03 10.33 11.99
CA MET A 307 1.56 9.13 12.65
C MET A 307 2.69 8.40 13.37
N LEU A 308 3.88 8.32 12.75
CA LEU A 308 5.06 7.75 13.40
C LEU A 308 5.42 8.51 14.69
N GLU A 309 5.40 9.84 14.66
CA GLU A 309 5.60 10.68 15.85
C GLU A 309 4.62 10.31 16.97
N TYR A 310 3.31 10.22 16.65
CA TYR A 310 2.32 9.77 17.63
C TYR A 310 2.55 8.34 18.13
N MET A 311 3.00 7.44 17.26
CA MET A 311 3.29 6.04 17.63
C MET A 311 4.44 5.95 18.64
N LEU A 312 5.48 6.76 18.49
CA LEU A 312 6.63 6.78 19.39
C LEU A 312 6.27 7.33 20.79
N MET A 313 5.32 8.26 20.87
CA MET A 313 4.91 8.88 22.13
C MET A 313 3.87 8.06 22.92
N ARG A 314 2.99 7.31 22.24
CA ARG A 314 1.84 6.66 22.88
C ARG A 314 2.17 5.26 23.43
N PRO A 315 1.69 4.90 24.63
CA PRO A 315 1.88 3.55 25.18
C PRO A 315 1.28 2.42 24.33
N LEU A 316 0.18 2.68 23.61
CA LEU A 316 -0.54 1.66 22.84
C LEU A 316 0.34 1.04 21.74
N GLU A 317 1.23 1.82 21.15
CA GLU A 317 2.08 1.38 20.04
C GLU A 317 3.46 0.87 20.45
N ARG A 318 3.80 0.96 21.75
CA ARG A 318 5.06 0.43 22.29
C ARG A 318 5.36 -1.03 21.86
N PRO A 319 4.38 -1.96 21.87
CA PRO A 319 4.64 -3.35 21.45
C PRO A 319 5.19 -3.49 20.03
N ILE A 320 4.89 -2.54 19.12
CA ILE A 320 5.44 -2.53 17.76
C ILE A 320 6.95 -2.34 17.81
N PHE A 321 7.41 -1.34 18.56
CA PHE A 321 8.83 -0.98 18.65
C PHE A 321 9.61 -1.90 19.58
N ASP A 322 9.02 -2.33 20.70
CA ASP A 322 9.66 -3.26 21.64
C ASP A 322 9.98 -4.59 20.97
N ARG A 323 9.01 -5.19 20.25
CA ARG A 323 9.27 -6.44 19.50
C ARG A 323 10.24 -6.26 18.35
N THR A 324 10.21 -5.10 17.69
CA THR A 324 11.16 -4.79 16.61
C THR A 324 12.58 -4.63 17.16
N ARG A 325 12.74 -4.00 18.34
CA ARG A 325 14.01 -3.90 19.06
C ARG A 325 14.52 -5.28 19.47
N GLU A 326 13.67 -6.10 20.10
CA GLU A 326 14.03 -7.47 20.49
C GLU A 326 14.46 -8.33 19.29
N TRP A 327 13.80 -8.16 18.13
CA TRP A 327 14.21 -8.85 16.90
C TRP A 327 15.59 -8.41 16.42
N LEU A 328 15.88 -7.10 16.41
CA LEU A 328 17.21 -6.56 16.03
C LEU A 328 18.30 -7.03 16.99
N GLU A 329 18.03 -7.03 18.31
CA GLU A 329 18.99 -7.49 19.33
C GLU A 329 19.33 -8.98 19.16
N LYS A 330 18.34 -9.81 18.80
CA LYS A 330 18.54 -11.24 18.53
C LYS A 330 19.19 -11.51 17.16
N ASN A 331 19.13 -10.56 16.24
CA ASN A 331 19.59 -10.72 14.86
C ASN A 331 20.53 -9.56 14.48
N PRO A 332 21.78 -9.53 14.99
CA PRO A 332 22.71 -8.42 14.77
C PRO A 332 23.11 -8.19 13.30
N GLU A 333 22.98 -9.21 12.46
CA GLU A 333 23.22 -9.13 11.01
C GLU A 333 22.01 -8.55 10.24
N GLU A 334 20.84 -8.50 10.87
CA GLU A 334 19.64 -7.94 10.25
C GLU A 334 19.64 -6.42 10.31
N ARG A 335 19.18 -5.80 9.21
CA ARG A 335 19.04 -4.35 9.09
C ARG A 335 17.59 -3.94 9.02
N PHE A 336 17.19 -2.92 9.78
CA PHE A 336 15.90 -2.29 9.63
C PHE A 336 15.87 -1.44 8.35
N LEU A 337 14.96 -1.73 7.42
CA LEU A 337 14.86 -1.00 6.15
C LEU A 337 13.87 0.16 6.25
N LEU A 338 14.38 1.39 6.33
CA LEU A 338 13.55 2.60 6.32
C LEU A 338 13.50 3.21 4.91
N VAL A 339 12.30 3.42 4.41
CA VAL A 339 12.04 4.05 3.11
C VAL A 339 11.35 5.39 3.34
N ILE A 340 11.90 6.45 2.75
CA ILE A 340 11.33 7.79 2.78
C ILE A 340 10.93 8.14 1.35
N ASP A 341 9.62 8.15 1.04
CA ASP A 341 9.14 8.53 -0.28
C ASP A 341 8.90 10.03 -0.39
N GLU A 342 9.01 10.56 -1.61
CA GLU A 342 8.91 11.99 -1.92
C GLU A 342 9.81 12.86 -1.05
N ALA A 343 11.08 12.43 -0.90
CA ALA A 343 12.05 13.10 -0.04
C ALA A 343 12.17 14.61 -0.30
N HIS A 344 11.92 15.03 -1.55
CA HIS A 344 11.93 16.41 -2.00
C HIS A 344 10.85 17.30 -1.34
N LEU A 345 9.82 16.72 -0.73
CA LEU A 345 8.77 17.44 0.00
C LEU A 345 9.21 17.83 1.42
N TYR A 346 10.20 17.15 1.99
CA TYR A 346 10.72 17.45 3.33
C TYR A 346 11.71 18.63 3.24
N ARG A 347 11.21 19.86 3.45
CA ARG A 347 12.00 21.09 3.39
C ARG A 347 11.79 21.96 4.63
N GLY A 348 12.76 22.82 4.93
CA GLY A 348 12.67 23.78 6.04
C GLY A 348 12.40 23.09 7.39
N ALA A 349 11.48 23.65 8.17
CA ALA A 349 11.10 23.12 9.49
C ALA A 349 10.60 21.67 9.43
N GLN A 350 9.72 21.34 8.49
CA GLN A 350 9.20 19.97 8.32
C GLN A 350 10.32 18.96 8.04
N GLY A 351 11.32 19.36 7.23
CA GLY A 351 12.47 18.51 6.97
C GLY A 351 13.32 18.26 8.22
N ALA A 352 13.51 19.29 9.06
CA ALA A 352 14.22 19.15 10.32
C ALA A 352 13.47 18.25 11.31
N GLU A 353 12.14 18.40 11.43
CA GLU A 353 11.30 17.55 12.27
C GLU A 353 11.38 16.07 11.85
N VAL A 354 11.26 15.78 10.55
CA VAL A 354 11.36 14.41 10.03
C VAL A 354 12.76 13.84 10.23
N ALA A 355 13.82 14.64 10.08
CA ALA A 355 15.18 14.19 10.37
C ALA A 355 15.37 13.83 11.85
N LEU A 356 14.82 14.63 12.77
CA LEU A 356 14.86 14.34 14.21
C LEU A 356 14.04 13.12 14.59
N LEU A 357 12.91 12.91 13.93
CA LEU A 357 12.04 11.74 14.15
C LEU A 357 12.72 10.42 13.74
N ILE A 358 13.58 10.46 12.72
CA ILE A 358 14.24 9.28 12.14
C ILE A 358 15.52 8.90 12.89
N ARG A 359 16.21 9.88 13.49
CA ARG A 359 17.45 9.69 14.24
C ARG A 359 17.23 8.82 15.49
#